data_AF-A0A4R4V3W7-F1
#
_entry.id   AF-A0A4R4V3W7-F1
#
_cell.length_a   1.000
_cell.length_b   1.000
_cell.length_c   1.000
_cell.angle_alpha   90.00
_cell.angle_beta   90.00
_cell.angle_gamma   90.00
#
_symmetry.space_group_name_H-M   'P 1'
#
loop_
_entity.id
_entity.type
_entity.pdbx_description
1 polymer ?
#
loop_
_entity_poly.entity_id
_entity_poly.type
_entity_poly.pdbx_seq_one_letter_code
_entity_poly.pdbx_strand_id
1 'polypeptide(L)'
;MHDQVIDPAEPVPELRVPLPSAAAITTLGDARTAIDDLDAALATLLEHRAAVAAAVQRLKPVGGFAGRDPGRERRIVEAMAVRAPSLGPDRLARIMNAVIEAGLDAAEQR
;
A
#
# COMPACT_ATOMS: atom_id res chain seq x y z
N MET A 1 9.34 5.77 -43.12
CA MET A 1 8.17 4.89 -42.98
C MET A 1 8.12 4.53 -41.49
N HIS A 2 7.09 5.04 -40.81
CA HIS A 2 6.77 4.88 -39.37
C HIS A 2 7.77 5.45 -38.35
N ASP A 3 7.68 6.77 -38.21
CA ASP A 3 7.99 7.47 -36.97
C ASP A 3 6.95 6.99 -35.93
N GLN A 4 7.34 6.11 -35.01
CA GLN A 4 6.47 5.74 -33.90
C GLN A 4 6.47 6.91 -32.93
N VAL A 5 5.44 7.75 -33.07
CA VAL A 5 5.01 8.66 -32.01
C VAL A 5 4.78 7.81 -30.78
N ILE A 6 5.67 7.92 -29.79
CA ILE A 6 5.42 7.40 -28.45
C ILE A 6 4.25 8.24 -27.93
N ASP A 7 3.05 7.66 -27.94
CA ASP A 7 1.92 8.24 -27.23
C ASP A 7 2.38 8.56 -25.80
N PRO A 8 2.12 9.78 -25.28
CA PRO A 8 2.45 10.08 -23.91
C PRO A 8 1.73 9.04 -23.04
N ALA A 9 2.50 8.30 -22.25
CA ALA A 9 1.98 7.27 -21.36
C ALA A 9 0.75 7.82 -20.63
N GLU A 10 -0.35 7.06 -20.63
CA GLU A 10 -1.58 7.47 -19.97
C GLU A 10 -1.26 7.98 -18.55
N PRO A 11 -1.84 9.11 -18.13
CA PRO A 11 -1.53 9.68 -16.82
C PRO A 11 -1.83 8.64 -15.74
N VAL A 12 -0.78 8.27 -14.99
CA VAL A 12 -0.91 7.34 -13.86
C VAL A 12 -1.89 7.96 -12.85
N PRO A 13 -2.90 7.21 -12.38
CA PRO A 13 -3.89 7.75 -11.45
C PRO A 13 -3.21 8.26 -10.16
N GLU A 14 -3.51 9.51 -9.78
CA GLU A 14 -3.03 10.13 -8.54
C GLU A 14 -4.13 10.07 -7.46
N LEU A 15 -3.81 9.54 -6.28
CA LEU A 15 -4.68 9.60 -5.11
C LEU A 15 -4.26 10.79 -4.22
N ARG A 16 -5.16 11.76 -4.05
CA ARG A 16 -5.00 12.87 -3.11
C ARG A 16 -5.88 12.64 -1.90
N VAL A 17 -5.26 12.57 -0.72
CA VAL A 17 -5.95 12.29 0.54
C VAL A 17 -5.82 13.50 1.46
N PRO A 18 -6.91 14.18 1.85
CA PRO A 18 -6.85 15.20 2.88
C PRO A 18 -6.51 14.54 4.22
N LEU A 19 -5.49 15.05 4.92
CA LEU A 19 -5.10 14.53 6.23
C LEU A 19 -5.75 15.38 7.33
N PRO A 20 -6.74 14.82 8.08
CA PRO A 20 -7.41 15.58 9.12
C PRO A 20 -6.48 15.84 10.31
N SER A 21 -6.58 17.04 10.89
CA SER A 21 -5.86 17.36 12.13
C SER A 21 -6.60 16.79 13.32
N ALA A 22 -5.98 15.85 14.04
CA ALA A 22 -6.57 15.28 15.25
C ALA A 22 -6.93 16.34 16.31
N ALA A 23 -6.18 17.44 16.38
CA ALA A 23 -6.43 18.53 17.32
C ALA A 23 -7.67 19.39 16.94
N ALA A 24 -8.12 19.34 15.68
CA ALA A 24 -9.29 20.08 15.22
C ALA A 24 -10.60 19.28 15.39
N ILE A 25 -10.50 17.98 15.70
CA ILE A 25 -11.65 17.10 15.88
C ILE A 25 -12.21 17.29 17.29
N THR A 26 -13.45 17.76 17.41
CA THR A 26 -14.08 18.08 18.69
C THR A 26 -15.24 17.16 19.05
N THR A 27 -15.72 16.33 18.10
CA THR A 27 -16.81 15.39 18.33
C THR A 27 -16.44 13.97 17.89
N LEU A 28 -17.11 12.98 18.48
CA LEU A 28 -16.98 11.57 18.08
C LEU A 28 -17.49 11.34 16.64
N GLY A 29 -18.51 12.09 16.21
CA GLY A 29 -19.04 12.01 14.86
C GLY A 29 -17.98 12.38 13.83
N ASP A 30 -17.35 13.55 14.02
CA ASP A 30 -16.29 14.03 13.13
C ASP A 30 -15.09 13.07 13.11
N ALA A 31 -14.74 12.50 14.26
CA ALA A 31 -13.66 11.51 14.36
C ALA A 31 -13.93 10.27 13.51
N ARG A 32 -15.18 9.76 13.52
CA ARG A 32 -15.57 8.58 12.75
C ARG A 32 -15.59 8.86 11.25
N THR A 33 -16.18 9.99 10.84
CA THR A 33 -16.16 10.40 9.43
C THR A 33 -14.72 10.55 8.92
N ALA A 34 -13.83 11.15 9.71
CA ALA A 34 -12.41 11.26 9.36
C ALA A 34 -11.72 9.89 9.21
N ILE A 35 -12.08 8.91 10.05
CA ILE A 35 -11.57 7.53 9.92
C ILE A 35 -12.11 6.87 8.65
N ASP A 36 -13.41 6.99 8.39
CA ASP A 36 -14.05 6.39 7.20
C ASP A 36 -13.41 6.92 5.90
N ASP A 37 -13.11 8.22 5.84
CA ASP A 37 -12.44 8.85 4.70
C ASP A 37 -11.00 8.32 4.52
N LEU A 38 -10.25 8.15 5.62
CA LEU A 38 -8.90 7.57 5.59
C LEU A 38 -8.93 6.10 5.18
N ASP A 39 -9.92 5.34 5.63
CA ASP A 39 -10.09 3.92 5.32
C ASP A 39 -10.49 3.72 3.85
N ALA A 40 -11.31 4.60 3.28
CA ALA A 40 -11.60 4.61 1.85
C ALA A 40 -10.32 4.81 1.02
N ALA A 41 -9.48 5.77 1.41
CA ALA A 41 -8.18 5.99 0.76
C ALA A 41 -7.23 4.78 0.94
N LEU A 42 -7.21 4.17 2.14
CA LEU A 42 -6.42 2.99 2.42
C LEU A 42 -6.86 1.80 1.54
N ALA A 43 -8.17 1.60 1.36
CA ALA A 43 -8.70 0.55 0.49
C ALA A 43 -8.22 0.70 -0.96
N THR A 44 -8.27 1.91 -1.52
CA THR A 44 -7.72 2.21 -2.85
C THR A 44 -6.22 1.88 -2.91
N LEU A 45 -5.43 2.31 -1.93
CA LEU A 45 -3.99 2.02 -1.89
C LEU A 45 -3.70 0.52 -1.79
N LEU A 46 -4.49 -0.23 -1.03
CA LEU A 46 -4.33 -1.67 -0.87
C LEU A 46 -4.61 -2.41 -2.18
N GLU A 47 -5.66 -2.04 -2.92
CA GLU A 47 -5.96 -2.62 -4.25
C GLU A 47 -4.79 -2.41 -5.23
N HIS A 48 -4.32 -1.15 -5.34
CA HIS A 48 -3.17 -0.84 -6.20
C HIS A 48 -1.90 -1.57 -5.75
N ARG A 49 -1.65 -1.65 -4.44
CA ARG A 49 -0.50 -2.37 -3.90
C ARG A 49 -0.58 -3.87 -4.22
N ALA A 50 -1.75 -4.49 -4.12
CA ALA A 50 -1.95 -5.89 -4.48
C ALA A 50 -1.74 -6.13 -5.98
N ALA A 51 -2.20 -5.22 -6.85
CA ALA A 51 -1.96 -5.30 -8.29
C ALA A 51 -0.44 -5.22 -8.63
N VAL A 52 0.28 -4.30 -7.99
CA VAL A 52 1.74 -4.18 -8.15
C VAL A 52 2.46 -5.41 -7.58
N ALA A 53 2.02 -5.92 -6.43
CA ALA A 53 2.57 -7.15 -5.84
C ALA A 53 2.40 -8.34 -6.79
N ALA A 54 1.23 -8.50 -7.43
CA ALA A 54 0.99 -9.55 -8.43
C ALA A 54 1.93 -9.41 -9.65
N ALA A 55 2.17 -8.17 -10.11
CA ALA A 55 3.18 -7.93 -11.16
C ALA A 55 4.58 -8.36 -10.72
N VAL A 56 4.98 -8.03 -9.48
CA VAL A 56 6.25 -8.48 -8.91
C VAL A 56 6.33 -10.00 -8.83
N GLN A 57 5.25 -10.70 -8.46
CA GLN A 57 5.24 -12.17 -8.38
C GLN A 57 5.51 -12.82 -9.73
N ARG A 58 4.95 -12.29 -10.82
CA ARG A 58 5.22 -12.78 -12.19
C ARG A 58 6.67 -12.57 -12.63
N LEU A 59 7.36 -11.60 -12.06
CA LEU A 59 8.75 -11.27 -12.39
C LEU A 59 9.77 -12.04 -11.54
N LYS A 60 9.34 -12.61 -10.41
CA LYS A 60 10.25 -13.34 -9.52
C LYS A 60 10.55 -14.74 -10.07
N PRO A 61 11.79 -15.23 -9.90
CA PRO A 61 12.13 -16.62 -10.22
C PRO A 61 11.45 -17.62 -9.28
N VAL A 62 11.16 -17.19 -8.04
CA VAL A 62 10.37 -17.94 -7.06
C VAL A 62 9.23 -17.05 -6.58
N GLY A 63 8.00 -17.41 -6.94
CA GLY A 63 6.79 -16.67 -6.58
C GLY A 63 6.15 -17.14 -5.27
N GLY A 64 5.00 -16.54 -4.95
CA GLY A 64 4.17 -16.89 -3.78
C GLY A 64 4.89 -16.69 -2.45
N PHE A 65 4.46 -17.44 -1.45
CA PHE A 65 5.03 -17.42 -0.11
C PHE A 65 6.51 -17.86 -0.06
N ALA A 66 6.92 -18.77 -0.95
CA ALA A 66 8.31 -19.23 -1.03
C ALA A 66 9.28 -18.11 -1.47
N GLY A 67 8.77 -17.11 -2.20
CA GLY A 67 9.53 -15.94 -2.65
C GLY A 67 9.56 -14.77 -1.67
N ARG A 68 9.18 -14.97 -0.40
CA ARG A 68 9.25 -13.92 0.63
C ARG A 68 10.71 -13.59 0.97
N ASP A 69 10.95 -12.30 1.21
CA ASP A 69 12.26 -11.77 1.58
C ASP A 69 12.14 -11.02 2.90
N PRO A 70 12.40 -11.70 4.05
CA PRO A 70 12.30 -11.08 5.36
C PRO A 70 13.20 -9.85 5.53
N GLY A 71 14.32 -9.79 4.80
CA GLY A 71 15.21 -8.64 4.81
C GLY A 71 14.58 -7.42 4.14
N ARG A 72 13.95 -7.60 2.97
CA ARG A 72 13.18 -6.55 2.29
C ARG A 72 11.98 -6.12 3.11
N GLU A 73 11.27 -7.04 3.72
CA GLU A 73 10.09 -6.77 4.55
C GLU A 73 10.45 -5.90 5.77
N ARG A 74 11.57 -6.20 6.47
CA ARG A 74 12.08 -5.36 7.55
C ARG A 74 12.42 -3.94 7.10
N ARG A 75 13.10 -3.78 5.96
CA ARG A 75 13.44 -2.44 5.41
C ARG A 75 12.19 -1.61 5.09
N ILE A 76 11.11 -2.25 4.63
CA ILE A 76 9.82 -1.57 4.41
C ILE A 76 9.29 -1.03 5.72
N VAL A 77 9.26 -1.86 6.76
CA VAL A 77 8.77 -1.48 8.10
C VAL A 77 9.59 -0.35 8.71
N GLU A 78 10.92 -0.43 8.63
CA GLU A 78 11.83 0.62 9.12
C GLU A 78 11.57 1.96 8.42
N ALA A 79 11.41 1.95 7.09
CA ALA A 79 11.08 3.15 6.33
C ALA A 79 9.70 3.72 6.69
N MET A 80 8.72 2.87 6.98
CA MET A 80 7.39 3.30 7.42
C MET A 80 7.42 3.88 8.84
N ALA A 81 8.25 3.34 9.74
CA ALA A 81 8.36 3.81 11.13
C ALA A 81 8.83 5.26 11.24
N VAL A 82 9.66 5.74 10.28
CA VAL A 82 10.04 7.16 10.19
C VAL A 82 8.83 8.06 9.95
N ARG A 83 7.83 7.58 9.20
CA ARG A 83 6.62 8.34 8.85
C ARG A 83 5.49 8.15 9.87
N ALA A 84 5.45 7.01 10.56
CA ALA A 84 4.44 6.67 11.56
C ALA A 84 5.10 6.35 12.92
N PRO A 85 5.75 7.34 13.55
CA PRO A 85 6.53 7.12 14.78
C PRO A 85 5.66 6.65 15.97
N SER A 86 4.37 7.03 16.00
CA SER A 86 3.44 6.59 17.05
C SER A 86 3.12 5.10 17.00
N LEU A 87 3.20 4.46 15.82
CA LEU A 87 3.01 3.03 15.67
C LEU A 87 4.30 2.26 15.99
N GLY A 88 5.43 2.76 15.51
CA GLY A 88 6.73 2.12 15.63
C GLY A 88 6.87 0.84 14.79
N PRO A 89 8.08 0.28 14.69
CA PRO A 89 8.38 -0.82 13.79
C PRO A 89 7.59 -2.10 14.12
N ASP A 90 7.40 -2.45 15.39
CA ASP A 90 6.77 -3.72 15.75
C ASP A 90 5.28 -3.79 15.38
N ARG A 91 4.54 -2.70 15.55
CA ARG A 91 3.13 -2.64 15.14
C ARG A 91 3.02 -2.62 13.62
N LEU A 92 3.89 -1.84 12.96
CA LEU A 92 3.95 -1.77 11.51
C LEU A 92 4.32 -3.12 10.89
N ALA A 93 5.20 -3.89 11.51
CA ALA A 93 5.55 -5.24 11.06
C ALA A 93 4.33 -6.16 11.00
N ARG A 94 3.46 -6.12 12.02
CA ARG A 94 2.23 -6.93 12.03
C ARG A 94 1.24 -6.49 10.96
N ILE A 95 1.05 -5.19 10.78
CA ILE A 95 0.18 -4.64 9.74
C ILE A 95 0.70 -5.04 8.35
N MET A 96 2.00 -4.82 8.11
CA MET A 96 2.59 -5.10 6.82
C MET A 96 2.67 -6.59 6.51
N ASN A 97 2.81 -7.45 7.52
CA ASN A 97 2.69 -8.89 7.33
C ASN A 97 1.33 -9.25 6.74
N ALA A 98 0.24 -8.78 7.36
CA ALA A 98 -1.12 -9.03 6.86
C ALA A 98 -1.35 -8.47 5.45
N VAL A 99 -0.84 -7.26 5.17
CA VAL A 99 -0.96 -6.62 3.85
C VAL A 99 -0.12 -7.32 2.77
N ILE A 100 1.01 -7.92 3.13
CA ILE A 100 1.81 -8.74 2.22
C ILE A 100 1.12 -10.06 1.94
N GLU A 101 0.67 -10.77 2.98
CA GLU A 101 -0.01 -12.06 2.86
C GLU A 101 -1.27 -11.95 2.03
N ALA A 102 -2.15 -10.98 2.31
CA ALA A 102 -3.34 -10.74 1.52
C ALA A 102 -3.03 -10.45 0.03
N GLY A 103 -1.91 -9.75 -0.24
CA GLY A 103 -1.46 -9.49 -1.60
C GLY A 103 -0.90 -10.72 -2.32
N LEU A 104 -0.30 -11.66 -1.58
CA LEU A 104 0.14 -12.96 -2.11
C LEU A 104 -1.08 -13.83 -2.43
N ASP A 105 -2.02 -13.95 -1.49
CA ASP A 105 -3.26 -14.72 -1.66
C ASP A 105 -4.06 -14.21 -2.87
N ALA A 106 -4.23 -12.90 -3.00
CA ALA A 106 -4.93 -12.30 -4.15
C ALA A 106 -4.20 -12.50 -5.48
N ALA A 107 -2.86 -12.64 -5.46
CA ALA A 107 -2.08 -12.93 -6.67
C ALA A 107 -2.19 -14.40 -7.08
N GLU A 108 -2.40 -15.34 -6.15
CA GLU A 108 -2.60 -16.76 -6.44
C GLU A 108 -3.99 -17.05 -7.05
N GLN A 109 -4.98 -16.19 -6.78
CA GLN A 109 -6.36 -16.32 -7.29
C GLN A 109 -6.59 -15.74 -8.69
N ARG A 110 -5.56 -15.16 -9.32
CA ARG A 110 -5.62 -14.54 -10.66
C ARG A 110 -4.87 -15.37 -11.69
#